data_AF-A0AAD9QME4-F1
#
_entry.id   AF-A0AAD9QME4-F1
#
_cell.length_a   1.000
_cell.length_b   1.000
_cell.length_c   1.000
_cell.angle_alpha   90.00
_cell.angle_beta   90.00
_cell.angle_gamma   90.00
#
_symmetry.space_group_name_H-M   'P 1'
#
loop_
_entity.id
_entity.type
_entity.pdbx_description
1 polymer ?
#
loop_
_entity_poly.entity_id
_entity_poly.type
_entity_poly.pdbx_seq_one_letter_code
_entity_poly.pdbx_strand_id
1 'polypeptide(L)'
;MATDSEKKKLIQDQSTVKRSIAIALLLFLFYVTIAVYLPLRQLQLPTLLDRVVFTLRWSMVSLLVVVAGIMILAQVRYHTTAINPLDTSGQKITETFQRCLQNTLEQFLVHVLSLLVLSTYLPEEQMQCIPYLVVWFVIGRAVFFVGYFIDPIKRGVGFAMNWLVNLAVVGYCFYCMCVYGVHAPDLKN
;
A
#
# COMPACT_ATOMS: atom_id res chain seq x y z
N MET A 1 -8.89 23.84 -26.97
CA MET A 1 -10.08 22.96 -26.81
C MET A 1 -9.62 21.56 -27.14
N ALA A 2 -9.78 20.57 -26.25
CA ALA A 2 -9.30 19.21 -26.52
C ALA A 2 -9.99 18.62 -27.76
N THR A 3 -9.20 17.99 -28.63
CA THR A 3 -9.67 17.30 -29.83
C THR A 3 -10.62 16.15 -29.46
N ASP A 4 -11.51 15.75 -30.36
CA ASP A 4 -12.47 14.67 -30.08
C ASP A 4 -11.78 13.32 -29.80
N SER A 5 -10.58 13.10 -30.35
CA SER A 5 -9.73 11.94 -30.03
C SER A 5 -9.18 12.00 -28.59
N GLU A 6 -8.73 13.16 -28.14
CA GLU A 6 -8.27 13.37 -26.75
C GLU A 6 -9.41 13.18 -25.75
N LYS A 7 -10.61 13.71 -26.05
CA LYS A 7 -11.80 13.49 -25.21
C LYS A 7 -12.16 12.00 -25.13
N LYS A 8 -12.14 11.29 -26.25
CA LYS A 8 -12.46 9.85 -26.31
C LYS A 8 -11.45 9.04 -25.49
N LYS A 9 -10.16 9.36 -25.60
CA LYS A 9 -9.10 8.72 -24.80
C LYS A 9 -9.28 9.00 -23.31
N LEU A 10 -9.57 10.24 -22.92
CA LEU A 10 -9.82 10.61 -21.53
C LEU A 10 -11.00 9.82 -20.93
N ILE A 11 -12.10 9.65 -21.66
CA ILE A 11 -13.27 8.87 -21.21
C ILE A 11 -12.89 7.39 -21.03
N GLN A 12 -12.11 6.84 -21.95
CA GLN A 12 -11.60 5.47 -21.84
C GLN A 12 -10.70 5.28 -20.62
N ASP A 13 -9.82 6.25 -20.36
CA ASP A 13 -8.90 6.25 -19.24
C ASP A 13 -9.67 6.31 -17.91
N GLN A 14 -10.66 7.21 -17.80
CA GLN A 14 -11.55 7.30 -16.65
C GLN A 14 -12.34 6.00 -16.39
N SER A 15 -12.83 5.36 -17.45
CA SER A 15 -13.53 4.07 -17.34
C SER A 15 -12.61 2.96 -16.80
N THR A 16 -11.35 2.95 -17.25
CA THR A 16 -10.33 2.01 -16.76
C THR A 16 -10.05 2.22 -15.27
N VAL A 17 -9.96 3.47 -14.82
CA VAL A 17 -9.78 3.81 -13.40
C VAL A 17 -10.97 3.34 -12.56
N LYS A 18 -12.21 3.60 -13.00
CA LYS A 18 -13.42 3.15 -12.29
C LYS A 18 -13.47 1.62 -12.16
N ARG A 19 -13.13 0.89 -13.23
CA ARG A 19 -13.01 -0.57 -13.21
C ARG A 19 -11.94 -1.04 -12.23
N SER A 20 -10.80 -0.35 -12.19
CA SER A 20 -9.71 -0.67 -11.27
C SER A 20 -10.14 -0.58 -9.80
N ILE A 21 -10.89 0.47 -9.46
CA ILE A 21 -11.47 0.65 -8.12
C ILE A 21 -12.46 -0.48 -7.79
N ALA A 22 -13.37 -0.80 -8.72
CA ALA A 22 -14.34 -1.87 -8.52
C ALA A 22 -13.66 -3.24 -8.31
N ILE A 23 -12.63 -3.56 -9.11
CA ILE A 23 -11.84 -4.79 -8.95
C ILE A 23 -11.13 -4.79 -7.59
N ALA A 24 -10.50 -3.68 -7.19
CA ALA A 24 -9.83 -3.58 -5.90
C ALA A 24 -10.78 -3.82 -4.72
N LEU A 25 -12.00 -3.27 -4.78
CA LEU A 25 -13.03 -3.50 -3.76
C LEU A 25 -13.46 -4.97 -3.70
N LEU A 26 -13.68 -5.62 -4.85
CA LEU A 26 -14.03 -7.03 -4.90
C LEU A 26 -12.92 -7.93 -4.33
N LEU A 27 -11.67 -7.66 -4.71
CA LEU A 27 -10.51 -8.37 -4.16
C LEU A 27 -10.38 -8.14 -2.65
N PHE A 28 -10.66 -6.93 -2.17
CA PHE A 28 -10.60 -6.61 -0.75
C PHE A 28 -11.67 -7.37 0.04
N LEU A 29 -12.91 -7.40 -0.44
CA LEU A 29 -13.98 -8.18 0.17
C LEU A 29 -13.64 -9.68 0.22
N PHE A 30 -13.09 -10.21 -0.88
CA PHE A 30 -12.62 -11.59 -0.94
C PHE A 30 -11.49 -11.85 0.08
N TYR A 31 -10.55 -10.93 0.20
CA TYR A 31 -9.44 -11.06 1.14
C TYR A 31 -9.88 -10.99 2.61
N VAL A 32 -10.78 -10.06 2.94
CA VAL A 32 -11.40 -9.99 4.27
C VAL A 32 -12.14 -11.29 4.58
N THR A 33 -12.85 -11.86 3.60
CA THR A 33 -13.51 -13.16 3.75
C THR A 33 -12.47 -14.24 4.13
N ILE A 34 -11.36 -14.34 3.41
CA ILE A 34 -10.28 -15.28 3.75
C ILE A 34 -9.75 -15.03 5.17
N ALA A 35 -9.46 -13.78 5.53
CA ALA A 35 -8.90 -13.43 6.83
C ALA A 35 -9.82 -13.82 8.00
N VAL A 36 -11.14 -13.73 7.80
CA VAL A 36 -12.15 -14.16 8.79
C VAL A 36 -12.19 -15.69 8.94
N TYR A 37 -12.08 -16.44 7.83
CA TYR A 37 -12.14 -17.91 7.86
C TYR A 37 -10.81 -18.60 8.17
N LEU A 38 -9.70 -17.87 8.09
CA LEU A 38 -8.36 -18.40 8.38
C LEU A 38 -7.71 -17.62 9.52
N PRO A 39 -8.26 -17.59 10.75
CA PRO A 39 -7.65 -16.81 11.83
C PRO A 39 -6.21 -17.29 12.07
N LEU A 40 -5.29 -16.33 12.22
CA LEU A 40 -3.92 -16.66 12.61
C LEU A 40 -3.93 -17.16 14.06
N ARG A 41 -2.91 -17.94 14.43
CA ARG A 41 -2.73 -18.44 15.79
C ARG A 41 -2.87 -17.28 16.79
N GLN A 42 -3.58 -17.53 17.90
CA GLN A 42 -3.70 -16.56 18.99
C GLN A 42 -2.31 -16.04 19.38
N LEU A 43 -2.12 -14.73 19.19
CA LEU A 43 -0.90 -14.02 19.50
C LEU A 43 -0.97 -13.61 20.97
N GLN A 44 0.10 -13.88 21.72
CA GLN A 44 0.23 -13.40 23.10
C GLN A 44 0.94 -12.05 23.08
N LEU A 45 0.17 -10.96 23.13
CA LEU A 45 0.63 -9.56 23.06
C LEU A 45 -0.07 -8.71 24.14
N PRO A 46 0.15 -9.04 25.44
CA PRO A 46 -0.61 -8.48 26.55
C PRO A 46 -0.33 -6.99 26.74
N THR A 47 0.90 -6.53 26.48
CA THR A 47 1.27 -5.13 26.68
C THR A 47 1.15 -4.32 25.39
N LEU A 48 0.93 -3.00 25.54
CA LEU A 48 0.98 -2.05 24.43
C LEU A 48 2.34 -2.11 23.70
N LEU A 49 3.43 -2.26 24.46
CA LEU A 49 4.77 -2.36 23.89
C LEU A 49 4.91 -3.59 22.98
N ASP A 50 4.37 -4.74 23.40
CA ASP A 50 4.41 -5.96 22.59
C ASP A 50 3.70 -5.77 21.25
N ARG A 51 2.54 -5.09 21.26
CA ARG A 51 1.73 -4.80 20.06
C ARG A 51 2.46 -3.87 19.09
N VAL A 52 3.10 -2.82 19.61
CA VAL A 52 3.89 -1.89 18.80
C VAL A 52 5.14 -2.57 18.24
N VAL A 53 5.89 -3.33 19.05
CA VAL A 53 7.08 -4.07 18.60
C VAL A 53 6.71 -5.12 17.55
N PHE A 54 5.61 -5.84 17.75
CA PHE A 54 5.07 -6.79 16.79
C PHE A 54 4.79 -6.10 15.44
N THR A 55 4.10 -4.96 15.47
CA THR A 55 3.77 -4.18 14.28
C THR A 55 5.00 -3.64 13.57
N LEU A 56 5.97 -3.12 14.33
CA LEU A 56 7.24 -2.64 13.79
C LEU A 56 8.01 -3.77 13.11
N ARG A 57 8.06 -4.97 13.70
CA ARG A 57 8.70 -6.15 13.09
C ARG A 57 8.01 -6.57 11.80
N TRP A 58 6.68 -6.56 11.76
CA TRP A 58 5.92 -6.84 10.55
C TRP A 58 6.14 -5.80 9.45
N SER A 59 6.39 -4.54 9.80
CA SER A 59 6.70 -3.49 8.83
C SER A 59 7.95 -3.79 7.98
N MET A 60 8.84 -4.67 8.45
CA MET A 60 9.99 -5.16 7.66
C MET A 60 9.54 -5.81 6.35
N VAL A 61 8.42 -6.53 6.36
CA VAL A 61 7.89 -7.18 5.15
C VAL A 61 7.42 -6.12 4.14
N SER A 62 6.76 -5.05 4.59
CA SER A 62 6.41 -3.91 3.73
C SER A 62 7.65 -3.16 3.22
N LEU A 63 8.71 -3.06 4.05
CA LEU A 63 9.98 -2.43 3.67
C LEU A 63 10.68 -3.18 2.54
N LEU A 64 10.58 -4.51 2.49
CA LEU A 64 11.14 -5.31 1.39
C LEU A 64 10.60 -4.88 0.03
N VAL A 65 9.37 -4.37 -0.05
CA VAL A 65 8.80 -3.84 -1.30
C VAL A 65 9.49 -2.55 -1.74
N VAL A 66 9.82 -1.66 -0.80
CA VAL A 66 10.58 -0.43 -1.08
C VAL A 66 11.99 -0.80 -1.54
N VAL A 67 12.65 -1.71 -0.83
CA VAL A 67 13.98 -2.21 -1.21
C VAL A 67 13.96 -2.84 -2.61
N ALA A 68 12.95 -3.66 -2.92
CA ALA A 68 12.77 -4.22 -4.26
C ALA A 68 12.60 -3.12 -5.32
N GLY A 69 11.81 -2.08 -5.05
CA GLY A 69 11.67 -0.93 -5.95
C GLY A 69 12.99 -0.18 -6.18
N ILE A 70 13.81 0.00 -5.13
CA ILE A 70 15.15 0.60 -5.23
C ILE A 70 16.05 -0.28 -6.11
N MET A 71 16.06 -1.60 -5.88
CA MET A 71 16.86 -2.53 -6.68
C MET A 71 16.47 -2.53 -8.15
N ILE A 72 15.15 -2.48 -8.46
CA ILE A 72 14.66 -2.38 -9.84
C ILE A 72 15.15 -1.09 -10.50
N LEU A 73 15.01 0.06 -9.82
CA LEU A 73 15.48 1.34 -10.37
C LEU A 73 17.01 1.36 -10.56
N ALA A 74 17.76 0.80 -9.61
CA ALA A 74 19.21 0.69 -9.71
C ALA A 74 19.63 -0.16 -10.92
N GLN A 75 18.96 -1.30 -11.14
CA GLN A 75 19.20 -2.17 -12.28
C GLN A 75 18.89 -1.45 -13.61
N VAL A 76 17.78 -0.71 -13.69
CA VAL A 76 17.44 0.08 -14.87
C VAL A 76 18.51 1.12 -15.17
N ARG A 77 19.01 1.83 -14.15
CA ARG A 77 20.10 2.80 -14.33
C ARG A 77 21.39 2.13 -14.79
N TYR A 78 21.75 0.99 -14.21
CA TYR A 78 22.96 0.25 -14.56
C TYR A 78 22.99 -0.19 -16.04
N HIS A 79 21.84 -0.56 -16.60
CA HIS A 79 21.71 -1.03 -17.99
C HIS A 79 21.33 0.05 -19.00
N THR A 80 21.30 1.33 -18.60
CA THR A 80 20.93 2.44 -19.49
C THR A 80 21.93 3.59 -19.38
N THR A 81 21.85 4.54 -20.30
CA THR A 81 22.66 5.76 -20.27
C THR A 81 22.41 6.62 -19.02
N ALA A 82 21.30 6.37 -18.31
CA ALA A 82 20.97 7.00 -17.04
C ALA A 82 21.90 6.58 -15.87
N ILE A 83 22.88 5.71 -16.10
CA ILE A 83 24.00 5.51 -15.18
C ILE A 83 24.75 6.83 -14.92
N ASN A 84 24.85 7.69 -15.95
CA ASN A 84 25.29 9.07 -15.80
C ASN A 84 24.07 9.94 -15.48
N PRO A 85 23.98 10.53 -14.27
CA PRO A 85 22.82 11.35 -13.89
C PRO A 85 22.68 12.63 -14.71
N LEU A 86 23.72 13.06 -15.44
CA LEU A 86 23.70 14.22 -16.32
C LEU A 86 23.26 13.88 -17.76
N ASP A 87 23.16 12.60 -18.10
CA ASP A 87 22.76 12.14 -19.43
C ASP A 87 21.24 12.02 -19.53
N THR A 88 20.64 12.87 -20.37
CA THR A 88 19.19 12.95 -20.53
C THR A 88 18.62 11.89 -21.47
N SER A 89 19.45 11.17 -22.23
CA SER A 89 19.00 10.19 -23.22
C SER A 89 18.26 8.98 -22.61
N GLY A 90 18.56 8.63 -21.36
CA GLY A 90 17.92 7.53 -20.60
C GLY A 90 16.76 7.96 -19.71
N GLN A 91 16.32 9.23 -19.78
CA GLN A 91 15.36 9.81 -18.84
C GLN A 91 14.01 9.10 -18.84
N LYS A 92 13.42 8.82 -19.99
CA LYS A 92 12.01 8.39 -20.06
C LYS A 92 11.72 7.09 -19.29
N ILE A 93 12.58 6.07 -19.43
CA ILE A 93 12.42 4.79 -18.72
C ILE A 93 12.76 4.98 -17.23
N THR A 94 13.82 5.70 -16.92
CA THR A 94 14.27 5.94 -15.54
C THR A 94 13.24 6.76 -14.74
N GLU A 95 12.66 7.80 -15.33
CA GLU A 95 11.60 8.62 -14.75
C GLU A 95 10.36 7.80 -14.40
N THR A 96 10.04 6.82 -15.25
CA THR A 96 8.91 5.93 -15.07
C THR A 96 9.09 5.10 -13.78
N PHE A 97 10.21 4.41 -13.64
CA PHE A 97 10.51 3.63 -12.42
C PHE A 97 10.72 4.52 -11.20
N GLN A 98 11.28 5.72 -11.37
CA GLN A 98 11.40 6.69 -10.29
C GLN A 98 10.03 7.13 -9.76
N ARG A 99 9.03 7.34 -10.63
CA ARG A 99 7.65 7.62 -10.24
C ARG A 99 7.00 6.42 -9.54
N CYS A 100 7.28 5.19 -9.99
CA CYS A 100 6.81 3.99 -9.29
C CYS A 100 7.39 3.87 -7.88
N LEU A 101 8.70 4.11 -7.74
CA LEU A 101 9.39 4.07 -6.45
C LEU A 101 8.88 5.18 -5.52
N GLN A 102 8.74 6.40 -6.02
CA GLN A 102 8.19 7.53 -5.26
C GLN A 102 6.78 7.22 -4.74
N ASN A 103 5.90 6.72 -5.62
CA ASN A 103 4.56 6.31 -5.20
C ASN A 103 4.58 5.16 -4.17
N THR A 104 5.51 4.23 -4.31
CA THR A 104 5.67 3.11 -3.38
C THR A 104 6.14 3.61 -2.01
N LEU A 105 7.07 4.57 -1.97
CA LEU A 105 7.53 5.20 -0.74
C LEU A 105 6.41 5.98 -0.04
N GLU A 106 5.64 6.78 -0.77
CA GLU A 106 4.48 7.50 -0.23
C GLU A 106 3.45 6.54 0.37
N GLN A 107 3.09 5.48 -0.36
CA GLN A 107 2.15 4.48 0.14
C GLN A 107 2.71 3.68 1.33
N PHE A 108 4.01 3.41 1.33
CA PHE A 108 4.70 2.74 2.45
C PHE A 108 4.66 3.58 3.72
N LEU A 109 4.94 4.89 3.63
CA LEU A 109 4.91 5.79 4.78
C LEU A 109 3.51 5.86 5.39
N VAL A 110 2.48 6.07 4.56
CA VAL A 110 1.08 6.07 5.03
C VAL A 110 0.74 4.73 5.68
N HIS A 111 1.12 3.62 5.04
CA HIS A 111 0.85 2.28 5.53
C HIS A 111 1.50 2.00 6.89
N VAL A 112 2.82 2.19 7.03
CA VAL A 112 3.54 1.87 8.27
C VAL A 112 3.12 2.78 9.42
N LEU A 113 2.99 4.09 9.18
CA LEU A 113 2.56 5.02 10.22
C LEU A 113 1.13 4.71 10.67
N SER A 114 0.22 4.43 9.74
CA SER A 114 -1.15 4.07 10.10
C SER A 114 -1.24 2.73 10.83
N LEU A 115 -0.42 1.72 10.48
CA LEU A 115 -0.37 0.46 11.23
C LEU A 115 0.17 0.63 12.64
N LEU A 116 1.21 1.46 12.84
CA LEU A 116 1.74 1.75 14.17
C LEU A 116 0.67 2.40 15.05
N VAL A 117 -0.05 3.40 14.52
CA VAL A 117 -1.17 4.03 15.24
C VAL A 117 -2.31 3.02 15.47
N LEU A 118 -2.64 2.20 14.48
CA LEU A 118 -3.68 1.17 14.62
C LEU A 118 -3.34 0.20 15.76
N SER A 119 -2.08 -0.21 15.89
CA SER A 119 -1.62 -1.15 16.91
C SER A 119 -1.80 -0.65 18.35
N THR A 120 -1.97 0.66 18.56
CA THR A 120 -2.24 1.24 19.88
C THR A 120 -3.72 1.19 20.25
N TYR A 121 -4.61 1.00 19.27
CA TYR A 121 -6.06 0.92 19.48
C TYR A 121 -6.60 -0.51 19.40
N LEU A 122 -5.90 -1.42 18.73
CA LEU A 122 -6.34 -2.80 18.62
C LEU A 122 -6.18 -3.56 19.94
N PRO A 123 -7.21 -4.31 20.38
CA PRO A 123 -7.07 -5.29 21.44
C PRO A 123 -6.22 -6.49 20.97
N GLU A 124 -5.70 -7.27 21.91
CA GLU A 124 -4.76 -8.37 21.64
C GLU A 124 -5.33 -9.38 20.63
N GLU A 125 -6.61 -9.71 20.75
CA GLU A 125 -7.32 -10.69 19.91
C GLU A 125 -7.41 -10.23 18.44
N GLN A 126 -7.28 -8.93 18.20
CA GLN A 126 -7.37 -8.32 16.87
C GLN A 126 -5.99 -8.00 16.29
N MET A 127 -4.90 -8.25 17.00
CA MET A 127 -3.54 -7.98 16.50
C MET A 127 -3.18 -8.79 15.24
N GLN A 128 -3.88 -9.89 14.98
CA GLN A 128 -3.78 -10.64 13.72
C GLN A 128 -4.15 -9.79 12.48
N CYS A 129 -4.86 -8.66 12.63
CA CYS A 129 -5.14 -7.75 11.53
C CYS A 129 -3.86 -7.16 10.92
N ILE A 130 -2.81 -6.94 11.71
CA ILE A 130 -1.56 -6.33 11.25
C ILE A 130 -0.88 -7.15 10.14
N PRO A 131 -0.57 -8.46 10.32
CA PRO A 131 0.00 -9.26 9.25
C PRO A 131 -0.90 -9.35 8.02
N TYR A 132 -2.22 -9.39 8.19
CA TYR A 132 -3.14 -9.33 7.05
C TYR A 132 -3.02 -8.04 6.25
N LEU A 133 -2.95 -6.90 6.91
CA LEU A 133 -2.79 -5.61 6.25
C LEU A 133 -1.43 -5.49 5.55
N VAL A 134 -0.38 -6.04 6.16
CA VAL A 134 0.98 -6.08 5.56
C VAL A 134 1.02 -6.97 4.32
N VAL A 135 0.48 -8.19 4.38
CA VAL A 135 0.41 -9.09 3.22
C VAL A 135 -0.42 -8.46 2.10
N TRP A 136 -1.56 -7.84 2.45
CA TRP A 136 -2.38 -7.11 1.49
C TRP A 136 -1.60 -5.99 0.81
N PHE A 137 -0.83 -5.20 1.57
CA PHE A 137 0.03 -4.15 1.04
C PHE A 137 1.01 -4.72 0.01
N VAL A 138 1.72 -5.81 0.33
CA VAL A 138 2.67 -6.45 -0.59
C VAL A 138 1.98 -6.91 -1.87
N ILE A 139 0.83 -7.58 -1.77
CA ILE A 139 0.07 -8.04 -2.95
C ILE A 139 -0.37 -6.86 -3.80
N GLY A 140 -0.96 -5.82 -3.20
CA GLY A 140 -1.38 -4.62 -3.92
C GLY A 140 -0.21 -3.93 -4.62
N ARG A 141 0.98 -3.95 -4.01
CA ARG A 141 2.19 -3.39 -4.63
C ARG A 141 2.69 -4.24 -5.80
N ALA A 142 2.69 -5.56 -5.67
CA ALA A 142 3.01 -6.46 -6.78
C ALA A 142 2.05 -6.25 -7.96
N VAL A 143 0.73 -6.20 -7.71
CA VAL A 143 -0.29 -5.92 -8.73
C VAL A 143 -0.08 -4.55 -9.38
N PHE A 144 0.30 -3.52 -8.62
CA PHE A 144 0.62 -2.22 -9.19
C PHE A 144 1.81 -2.29 -10.14
N PHE A 145 2.92 -2.93 -9.72
CA PHE A 145 4.11 -3.00 -10.56
C PHE A 145 3.82 -3.79 -11.84
N VAL A 146 3.18 -4.96 -11.73
CA VAL A 146 2.74 -5.76 -12.89
C VAL A 146 1.83 -4.95 -13.80
N GLY A 147 0.82 -4.27 -13.24
CA GLY A 147 -0.08 -3.40 -14.01
C GLY A 147 0.69 -2.32 -14.76
N TYR A 148 1.68 -1.70 -14.11
CA TYR A 148 2.53 -0.69 -14.72
C TYR A 148 3.33 -1.22 -15.91
N PHE A 149 3.94 -2.41 -15.78
CA PHE A 149 4.69 -3.05 -16.86
C PHE A 149 3.83 -3.37 -18.09
N ILE A 150 2.54 -3.67 -17.89
CA ILE A 150 1.60 -3.94 -18.99
C ILE A 150 1.16 -2.63 -19.66
N ASP A 151 0.68 -1.67 -18.87
CA ASP A 151 0.27 -0.34 -19.33
C ASP A 151 0.25 0.63 -18.14
N PRO A 152 0.83 1.85 -18.24
CA PRO A 152 0.83 2.83 -17.15
C PRO A 152 -0.54 3.12 -16.53
N ILE A 153 -1.65 2.94 -17.26
CA ILE A 153 -3.00 3.14 -16.71
C ILE A 153 -3.52 1.94 -15.92
N LYS A 154 -3.06 0.72 -16.23
CA LYS A 154 -3.48 -0.53 -15.55
C LYS A 154 -2.91 -0.66 -14.13
N ARG A 155 -1.88 0.12 -13.77
CA ARG A 155 -1.38 0.24 -12.39
C ARG A 155 -2.47 0.64 -11.39
N GLY A 156 -3.58 1.21 -11.88
CA GLY A 156 -4.71 1.67 -11.09
C GLY A 156 -5.30 0.62 -10.15
N VAL A 157 -5.28 -0.67 -10.52
CA VAL A 157 -5.82 -1.75 -9.67
C VAL A 157 -5.03 -1.86 -8.38
N GLY A 158 -3.71 -2.07 -8.47
CA GLY A 158 -2.84 -2.19 -7.30
C GLY A 158 -2.74 -0.88 -6.50
N PHE A 159 -2.84 0.27 -7.18
CA PHE A 159 -2.95 1.56 -6.49
C PHE A 159 -4.21 1.62 -5.63
N ALA A 160 -5.38 1.29 -6.20
CA ALA A 160 -6.65 1.32 -5.48
C ALA A 160 -6.69 0.32 -4.32
N MET A 161 -6.12 -0.90 -4.50
CA MET A 161 -6.04 -1.90 -3.43
C MET A 161 -5.38 -1.36 -2.16
N ASN A 162 -4.25 -0.67 -2.30
CA ASN A 162 -3.53 -0.12 -1.16
C ASN A 162 -4.13 1.19 -0.66
N TRP A 163 -4.51 2.08 -1.58
CA TRP A 163 -5.03 3.40 -1.22
C TRP A 163 -6.33 3.32 -0.42
N LEU A 164 -7.26 2.46 -0.83
CA LEU A 164 -8.55 2.29 -0.14
C LEU A 164 -8.36 1.73 1.27
N VAL A 165 -7.46 0.74 1.44
CA VAL A 165 -7.17 0.16 2.75
C VAL A 165 -6.43 1.16 3.65
N ASN A 166 -5.44 1.87 3.12
CA ASN A 166 -4.76 2.92 3.87
C ASN A 166 -5.74 4.02 4.33
N LEU A 167 -6.66 4.46 3.46
CA LEU A 167 -7.70 5.41 3.83
C LEU A 167 -8.63 4.87 4.93
N ALA A 168 -9.03 3.61 4.84
CA ALA A 168 -9.88 2.98 5.86
C ALA A 168 -9.16 2.91 7.22
N VAL A 169 -7.89 2.49 7.25
CA VAL A 169 -7.10 2.42 8.48
C VAL A 169 -6.85 3.80 9.06
N VAL A 170 -6.45 4.77 8.25
CA VAL A 170 -6.24 6.16 8.70
C VAL A 170 -7.54 6.74 9.24
N GLY A 171 -8.66 6.55 8.53
CA GLY A 171 -9.98 7.00 8.97
C GLY A 171 -10.40 6.38 10.29
N TYR A 172 -10.16 5.08 10.47
CA TYR A 172 -10.42 4.39 11.73
C TYR A 172 -9.53 4.91 12.87
N CYS A 173 -8.23 5.08 12.63
CA CYS A 173 -7.30 5.63 13.62
C CYS A 173 -7.71 7.05 14.04
N PHE A 174 -8.13 7.87 13.08
CA PHE A 174 -8.61 9.22 13.34
C PHE A 174 -9.92 9.21 14.16
N TYR A 175 -10.85 8.32 13.82
CA TYR A 175 -12.06 8.09 14.60
C TYR A 175 -11.73 7.69 16.05
N CYS A 176 -10.85 6.71 16.26
CA CYS A 176 -10.42 6.29 17.59
C CYS A 176 -9.78 7.44 18.39
N MET A 177 -8.92 8.23 17.75
CA MET A 177 -8.32 9.42 18.37
C MET A 177 -9.38 10.44 18.81
N CYS A 178 -10.44 10.65 18.02
CA CYS A 178 -11.52 11.57 18.38
C CYS A 178 -12.40 11.04 19.53
N VAL A 179 -12.61 9.72 19.61
CA VAL A 179 -13.50 9.10 20.61
C VAL A 179 -12.80 8.84 21.94
N TYR A 180 -11.59 8.28 21.89
CA TYR A 180 -10.84 7.88 23.09
C TYR A 180 -9.83 8.94 23.54
N GLY A 181 -9.53 9.92 22.69
CA GLY A 181 -8.50 10.94 22.94
C GLY A 181 -7.10 10.36 22.81
N VAL A 182 -6.12 11.01 23.46
CA VAL A 182 -4.72 10.54 23.52
C VAL A 182 -4.56 9.36 24.49
N HIS A 183 -5.52 9.15 25.38
CA HIS A 183 -5.52 7.99 26.27
C HIS A 183 -6.07 6.81 25.46
N ALA A 184 -5.27 5.76 25.31
CA ALA A 184 -5.76 4.52 24.75
C ALA A 184 -7.03 4.09 25.51
N PRO A 185 -8.05 3.52 24.84
CA PRO A 185 -9.17 2.94 25.57
C PRO A 185 -8.59 2.04 26.67
N ASP A 186 -9.17 2.08 27.87
CA ASP A 186 -8.83 1.14 28.94
C ASP A 186 -9.03 -0.27 28.35
N LEU A 187 -7.94 -0.83 27.81
CA LEU A 187 -7.86 -2.16 27.24
C LEU A 187 -7.86 -3.11 28.44
N LYS A 188 -8.99 -3.13 29.17
CA LYS A 188 -9.27 -4.11 30.20
C LYS A 188 -9.46 -5.43 29.47
N ASN A 189 -8.38 -6.20 29.42
CA ASN A 189 -8.27 -7.58 29.91
C ASN A 189 -6.81 -8.00 29.89
#